data_AF-H3CFA5-F1
#
_entry.id   AF-H3CFA5-F1
#
_cell.length_a   1.000
_cell.length_b   1.000
_cell.length_c   1.000
_cell.angle_alpha   90.00
_cell.angle_beta   90.00
_cell.angle_gamma   90.00
#
_symmetry.space_group_name_H-M   'P 1'
#
loop_
_entity.id
_entity.type
_entity.pdbx_description
1 polymer ?
#
loop_
_entity_poly.entity_id
_entity_poly.type
_entity_poly.pdbx_seq_one_letter_code
_entity_poly.pdbx_strand_id
1 'polypeptide(L)'
;MASSMSGMFSGQQPTGAHPVGGPGGQGQPGFPGAVPRAQGGNTLVDELEASFEACFASLVSQDYVNGTDQEEIRTGVDQCIQKFLDVARQIECFFLQKRFQLSVQKPEQVVKEDISELRNELQRKEMLVQKHLSKLHHWQQVLEEVSLQHRKPSDLPPPGPLTFLEQASANLPPAPLKPN
;
A
#
# COMPACT_ATOMS: atom_id res chain seq x y z
N MET A 1 48.54 -7.95 52.49
CA MET A 1 47.80 -7.10 53.45
C MET A 1 46.32 -7.35 53.23
N ALA A 2 45.63 -7.78 54.31
CA ALA A 2 44.18 -7.79 54.61
C ALA A 2 43.17 -8.36 53.58
N SER A 3 42.10 -9.08 53.92
CA SER A 3 41.68 -10.00 54.99
C SER A 3 40.22 -10.36 54.66
N SER A 4 39.82 -11.60 54.94
CA SER A 4 38.45 -12.15 54.87
C SER A 4 37.39 -11.38 55.67
N MET A 5 36.10 -11.62 55.39
CA MET A 5 35.19 -12.21 56.39
C MET A 5 33.84 -12.67 55.80
N SER A 6 33.46 -13.88 56.22
CA SER A 6 32.20 -14.59 56.00
C SER A 6 31.17 -14.26 57.09
N GLY A 7 29.89 -14.47 56.81
CA GLY A 7 28.81 -14.63 57.78
C GLY A 7 27.48 -14.11 57.22
N MET A 8 26.28 -14.60 57.54
CA MET A 8 25.79 -15.65 58.43
C MET A 8 24.26 -15.56 58.27
N PHE A 9 23.55 -16.62 57.90
CA PHE A 9 22.13 -16.75 58.30
C PHE A 9 21.74 -18.22 58.39
N SER A 10 21.53 -18.67 59.62
CA SER A 10 21.07 -20.00 60.01
C SER A 10 19.79 -19.86 60.84
N GLY A 11 18.89 -20.85 60.70
CA GLY A 11 17.78 -21.15 61.62
C GLY A 11 16.46 -20.44 61.28
N GLN A 12 15.26 -20.95 61.54
CA GLN A 12 14.74 -22.23 62.04
C GLN A 12 13.19 -22.11 61.93
N GLN A 13 12.46 -23.17 61.58
CA GLN A 13 10.98 -23.34 61.69
C GLN A 13 10.58 -23.64 63.17
N PRO A 14 9.30 -23.88 63.63
CA PRO A 14 7.94 -23.85 63.03
C PRO A 14 6.78 -23.36 63.97
N THR A 15 5.52 -23.72 63.61
CA THR A 15 4.20 -23.60 64.31
C THR A 15 3.46 -22.27 64.08
N GLY A 16 2.14 -22.17 63.83
CA GLY A 16 0.98 -23.05 63.75
C GLY A 16 -0.28 -22.17 63.89
N ALA A 17 -1.45 -22.69 63.50
CA ALA A 17 -2.82 -22.16 63.72
C ALA A 17 -3.45 -21.22 62.67
N HIS A 18 -4.51 -21.74 62.02
CA HIS A 18 -5.61 -20.97 61.41
C HIS A 18 -6.45 -20.27 62.51
N PRO A 19 -7.27 -19.25 62.17
CA PRO A 19 -8.69 -19.56 61.98
C PRO A 19 -9.42 -18.76 60.87
N VAL A 20 -10.40 -19.46 60.29
CA VAL A 20 -11.76 -19.10 59.86
C VAL A 20 -12.14 -17.64 59.49
N GLY A 21 -12.82 -17.50 58.33
CA GLY A 21 -14.07 -16.72 58.23
C GLY A 21 -14.05 -15.43 57.40
N GLY A 22 -14.80 -15.40 56.29
CA GLY A 22 -15.38 -14.17 55.72
C GLY A 22 -15.37 -14.04 54.19
N PRO A 23 -16.52 -14.11 53.49
CA PRO A 23 -16.65 -13.81 52.07
C PRO A 23 -16.97 -12.32 51.86
N GLY A 24 -16.32 -11.67 50.88
CA GLY A 24 -16.72 -10.32 50.48
C GLY A 24 -15.62 -9.51 49.81
N GLY A 25 -15.40 -9.76 48.52
CA GLY A 25 -14.64 -8.87 47.65
C GLY A 25 -15.49 -8.46 46.45
N GLN A 26 -16.36 -7.46 46.65
CA GLN A 26 -17.00 -6.72 45.55
C GLN A 26 -16.00 -5.69 44.99
N GLY A 27 -15.99 -5.55 43.67
CA GLY A 27 -15.58 -4.29 43.02
C GLY A 27 -14.37 -4.33 42.08
N GLN A 28 -14.34 -5.23 41.10
CA GLN A 28 -13.69 -4.89 39.81
C GLN A 28 -14.79 -4.56 38.79
N PRO A 29 -14.70 -3.44 38.06
CA PRO A 29 -15.60 -3.20 36.94
C PRO A 29 -15.21 -4.15 35.81
N GLY A 30 -15.90 -5.28 35.74
CA GLY A 30 -15.81 -6.19 34.61
C GLY A 30 -16.35 -5.51 33.36
N PHE A 31 -15.51 -5.35 32.34
CA PHE A 31 -15.96 -5.03 30.99
C PHE A 31 -16.94 -6.10 30.51
N PRO A 32 -18.12 -5.76 29.97
CA PRO A 32 -18.98 -6.73 29.32
C PRO A 32 -18.41 -6.98 27.92
N GLY A 33 -17.50 -7.95 27.82
CA GLY A 33 -16.81 -8.27 26.58
C GLY A 33 -16.57 -9.77 26.40
N ALA A 34 -17.39 -10.61 27.03
CA ALA A 34 -17.50 -11.99 26.62
C ALA A 34 -18.24 -12.00 25.29
N VAL A 35 -17.48 -12.02 24.19
CA VAL A 35 -17.98 -12.43 22.87
C VAL A 35 -18.73 -13.74 23.07
N PRO A 36 -20.00 -13.88 22.63
CA PRO A 36 -20.66 -15.16 22.66
C PRO A 36 -19.81 -16.10 21.82
N ARG A 37 -19.27 -17.14 22.47
CA ARG A 37 -18.59 -18.24 21.77
C ARG A 37 -19.61 -18.78 20.78
N ALA A 38 -19.36 -18.59 19.49
CA ALA A 38 -20.23 -19.08 18.42
C ALA A 38 -20.52 -20.57 18.67
N GLN A 39 -21.76 -20.85 19.08
CA GLN A 39 -22.30 -22.19 19.17
C GLN A 39 -22.80 -22.53 17.78
N GLY A 40 -22.00 -23.27 17.03
CA GLY A 40 -22.28 -23.69 15.65
C GLY A 40 -20.99 -23.71 14.86
N GLY A 41 -20.66 -24.84 14.22
CA GLY A 41 -19.33 -25.13 13.67
C GLY A 41 -18.91 -24.34 12.41
N ASN A 42 -19.59 -23.25 12.06
CA ASN A 42 -19.32 -22.48 10.85
C ASN A 42 -18.72 -21.11 11.19
N THR A 43 -17.74 -20.68 10.41
CA THR A 43 -17.14 -19.35 10.51
C THR A 43 -17.98 -18.32 9.78
N LEU A 44 -17.81 -17.03 10.07
CA LEU A 44 -18.44 -15.95 9.31
C LEU A 44 -18.12 -16.02 7.81
N VAL A 45 -16.96 -16.57 7.46
CA VAL A 45 -16.56 -16.78 6.06
C VAL A 45 -17.41 -17.88 5.43
N ASP A 46 -17.62 -19.00 6.13
CA ASP A 46 -18.49 -20.09 5.66
C ASP A 46 -19.94 -19.60 5.50
N GLU A 47 -20.41 -18.73 6.40
CA GLU A 47 -21.75 -18.12 6.28
C GLU A 47 -21.86 -17.13 5.12
N LEU A 48 -20.78 -16.39 4.82
CA LEU A 48 -20.73 -15.48 3.68
C LEU A 48 -20.74 -16.27 2.38
N GLU A 49 -19.94 -17.33 2.29
CA GLU A 49 -19.90 -18.22 1.14
C GLU A 49 -21.27 -18.86 0.91
N ALA A 50 -21.89 -19.43 1.94
CA ALA A 50 -23.21 -20.04 1.85
C ALA A 50 -24.31 -19.03 1.46
N SER A 51 -24.26 -17.78 1.96
CA SER A 51 -25.23 -16.75 1.58
C SER A 51 -25.00 -16.23 0.15
N PHE A 52 -23.75 -16.18 -0.31
CA PHE A 52 -23.41 -15.87 -1.71
C PHE A 52 -23.91 -16.96 -2.66
N GLU A 53 -23.68 -18.23 -2.34
CA GLU A 53 -24.18 -19.37 -3.11
C GLU A 53 -25.70 -19.37 -3.20
N ALA A 54 -26.41 -19.04 -2.11
CA ALA A 54 -27.86 -18.92 -2.10
C ALA A 54 -28.37 -17.79 -3.04
N CYS A 55 -27.67 -16.66 -3.09
CA CYS A 55 -27.95 -15.60 -4.07
C CYS A 55 -27.75 -16.08 -5.51
N PHE A 56 -26.65 -16.78 -5.76
CA PHE A 56 -26.35 -17.29 -7.10
C PHE A 56 -27.34 -18.36 -7.55
N ALA A 57 -27.69 -19.32 -6.68
CA ALA A 57 -28.68 -20.35 -6.93
C ALA A 57 -30.05 -19.76 -7.29
N SER A 58 -30.46 -18.70 -6.57
CA SER A 58 -31.71 -17.98 -6.85
C SER A 58 -31.70 -17.29 -8.22
N LEU A 59 -30.53 -16.84 -8.70
CA LEU A 59 -30.37 -16.19 -10.00
C LEU A 59 -30.41 -17.18 -11.18
N VAL A 60 -29.92 -18.40 -10.98
CA VAL A 60 -29.82 -19.43 -12.03
C VAL A 60 -30.93 -20.46 -12.00
N SER A 61 -31.89 -20.33 -11.06
CA SER A 61 -33.01 -21.25 -10.94
C SER A 61 -33.91 -21.22 -12.19
N GLN A 62 -34.19 -22.41 -12.74
CA GLN A 62 -35.10 -22.56 -13.89
C GLN A 62 -36.56 -22.24 -13.54
N ASP A 63 -36.94 -22.36 -12.26
CA ASP A 63 -38.31 -22.10 -11.78
C ASP A 63 -38.74 -20.63 -12.00
N TYR A 64 -37.78 -19.72 -12.17
CA TYR A 64 -38.02 -18.32 -12.51
C TYR A 64 -38.75 -18.14 -13.86
N VAL A 65 -38.66 -19.13 -14.76
CA VAL A 65 -39.13 -19.03 -16.15
C VAL A 65 -40.51 -19.69 -16.36
N ASN A 66 -40.97 -20.55 -15.44
CA ASN A 66 -42.13 -21.44 -15.66
C ASN A 66 -43.45 -21.02 -14.97
N GLY A 67 -43.43 -19.98 -14.15
CA GLY A 67 -44.57 -19.07 -13.88
C GLY A 67 -45.89 -19.65 -13.34
N THR A 68 -45.95 -19.84 -12.02
CA THR A 68 -47.17 -19.57 -11.19
C THR A 68 -46.84 -18.88 -9.85
N ASP A 69 -45.62 -18.99 -9.32
CA ASP A 69 -45.23 -18.48 -7.99
C ASP A 69 -44.16 -17.36 -8.02
N GLN A 70 -44.28 -16.44 -8.97
CA GLN A 70 -43.27 -15.37 -9.19
C GLN A 70 -43.05 -14.47 -7.96
N GLU A 71 -44.08 -14.26 -7.13
CA GLU A 71 -44.00 -13.47 -5.91
C GLU A 71 -43.21 -14.18 -4.80
N GLU A 72 -43.36 -15.49 -4.68
CA GLU A 72 -42.58 -16.32 -3.75
C GLU A 72 -41.11 -16.35 -4.16
N ILE A 73 -40.84 -16.54 -5.46
CA ILE A 73 -39.48 -16.53 -6.02
C ILE A 73 -38.81 -15.17 -5.78
N ARG A 74 -39.52 -14.07 -6.03
CA ARG A 74 -39.01 -12.72 -5.78
C ARG A 74 -38.70 -12.51 -4.30
N THR A 75 -39.60 -12.93 -3.43
CA THR A 75 -39.41 -12.84 -1.98
C THR A 75 -38.21 -13.67 -1.52
N GLY A 76 -37.99 -14.85 -2.10
CA GLY A 76 -36.81 -15.69 -1.83
C GLY A 76 -35.50 -15.02 -2.25
N VAL A 77 -35.48 -14.36 -3.41
CA VAL A 77 -34.32 -13.57 -3.88
C VAL A 77 -34.02 -12.40 -2.93
N ASP A 78 -35.05 -11.66 -2.51
CA ASP A 78 -34.86 -10.54 -1.59
C ASP A 78 -34.31 -11.00 -0.24
N GLN A 79 -34.76 -12.16 0.25
CA GLN A 79 -34.26 -12.77 1.48
C GLN A 79 -32.81 -13.23 1.39
N CYS A 80 -32.39 -13.86 0.28
CA CYS A 80 -31.00 -14.28 0.14
C CYS A 80 -30.05 -13.08 0.03
N ILE A 81 -30.45 -12.02 -0.70
CA ILE A 81 -29.69 -10.77 -0.79
C ILE A 81 -29.57 -10.12 0.59
N GLN A 82 -30.68 -10.00 1.32
CA GLN A 82 -30.67 -9.40 2.65
C GLN A 82 -29.75 -10.17 3.61
N LYS A 83 -29.82 -11.50 3.59
CA LYS A 83 -28.93 -12.36 4.39
C LYS A 83 -27.46 -12.17 4.02
N PHE A 84 -27.14 -12.11 2.74
CA PHE A 84 -25.76 -11.86 2.28
C PHE A 84 -25.24 -10.51 2.78
N LEU A 85 -26.04 -9.44 2.65
CA LEU A 85 -25.68 -8.12 3.14
C LEU A 85 -25.46 -8.09 4.66
N ASP A 86 -26.29 -8.79 5.42
CA ASP A 86 -26.16 -8.86 6.87
C ASP A 86 -24.90 -9.61 7.30
N VAL A 87 -24.53 -10.70 6.63
CA VAL A 87 -23.28 -11.43 6.92
C VAL A 87 -22.06 -10.62 6.48
N ALA A 88 -22.12 -9.96 5.31
CA ALA A 88 -21.05 -9.06 4.86
C ALA A 88 -20.79 -7.94 5.87
N ARG A 89 -21.86 -7.32 6.40
CA ARG A 89 -21.76 -6.31 7.46
C ARG A 89 -21.16 -6.90 8.75
N GLN A 90 -21.54 -8.10 9.14
CA GLN A 90 -20.95 -8.77 10.31
C GLN A 90 -19.45 -9.01 10.15
N ILE A 91 -19.00 -9.41 8.95
CA ILE A 91 -17.58 -9.57 8.62
C ILE A 91 -16.84 -8.23 8.73
N GLU A 92 -17.39 -7.17 8.16
CA GLU A 92 -16.82 -5.83 8.27
C GLU A 92 -16.67 -5.43 9.74
N CYS A 93 -17.74 -5.56 10.53
CA CYS A 93 -17.72 -5.27 11.96
C CYS A 93 -16.67 -6.11 12.70
N PHE A 94 -16.54 -7.39 12.38
CA PHE A 94 -15.53 -8.26 12.97
C PHE A 94 -14.11 -7.73 12.72
N PHE A 95 -13.78 -7.41 11.46
CA PHE A 95 -12.44 -6.92 11.13
C PHE A 95 -12.17 -5.52 11.69
N LEU A 96 -13.16 -4.63 11.70
CA LEU A 96 -13.05 -3.33 12.35
C LEU A 96 -12.77 -3.47 13.84
N GLN A 97 -13.50 -4.35 14.53
CA GLN A 97 -13.30 -4.62 15.95
C GLN A 97 -11.90 -5.20 16.21
N LYS A 98 -11.43 -6.13 15.38
CA LYS A 98 -10.08 -6.70 15.49
C LYS A 98 -9.00 -5.65 15.25
N ARG A 99 -9.17 -4.78 14.26
CA ARG A 99 -8.23 -3.69 13.98
C ARG A 99 -8.18 -2.69 15.14
N PHE A 100 -9.33 -2.28 15.67
CA PHE A 100 -9.38 -1.42 16.85
C PHE A 100 -8.73 -2.07 18.07
N GLN A 101 -8.97 -3.36 18.28
CA GLN A 101 -8.32 -4.11 19.35
C GLN A 101 -6.80 -4.08 19.20
N LEU A 102 -6.27 -4.27 17.98
CA LEU A 102 -4.83 -4.21 17.72
C LEU A 102 -4.26 -2.81 17.93
N SER A 103 -4.96 -1.74 17.52
CA SER A 103 -4.47 -0.37 17.73
C SER A 103 -4.33 0.00 19.20
N VAL A 104 -5.19 -0.54 20.07
CA VAL A 104 -5.14 -0.28 21.51
C VAL A 104 -4.19 -1.25 22.24
N GLN A 105 -4.19 -2.54 21.87
CA GLN A 105 -3.41 -3.57 22.59
C GLN A 105 -1.97 -3.68 22.09
N LYS A 106 -1.68 -3.32 20.85
CA LYS A 106 -0.36 -3.44 20.21
C LYS A 106 0.01 -2.23 19.35
N PRO A 107 -0.07 -0.99 19.87
CA PRO A 107 0.19 0.23 19.08
C PRO A 107 1.60 0.23 18.46
N GLU A 108 2.61 -0.23 19.20
CA GLU A 108 4.00 -0.32 18.71
C GLU A 108 4.15 -1.28 17.53
N GLN A 109 3.38 -2.37 17.51
CA GLN A 109 3.42 -3.32 16.40
C GLN A 109 2.82 -2.69 15.13
N VAL A 110 1.68 -2.02 15.26
CA VAL A 110 1.01 -1.31 14.14
C VAL A 110 1.96 -0.28 13.53
N VAL A 111 2.57 0.57 14.36
CA VAL A 111 3.54 1.58 13.90
C VAL A 111 4.75 0.94 13.22
N LYS A 112 5.23 -0.20 13.73
CA LYS A 112 6.34 -0.93 13.11
C LYS A 112 5.99 -1.49 11.74
N GLU A 113 4.77 -1.99 11.56
CA GLU A 113 4.25 -2.45 10.27
C GLU A 113 4.16 -1.27 9.28
N ASP A 114 3.58 -0.15 9.69
CA ASP A 114 3.51 1.07 8.88
C ASP A 114 4.90 1.57 8.45
N ILE A 115 5.87 1.60 9.36
CA ILE A 115 7.27 1.97 9.05
C ILE A 115 7.87 1.02 8.01
N SER A 116 7.58 -0.28 8.12
CA SER A 116 8.07 -1.28 7.18
C SER A 116 7.46 -1.07 5.78
N GLU A 117 6.17 -0.82 5.69
CA GLU A 117 5.49 -0.50 4.43
C GLU A 117 6.05 0.76 3.78
N LEU A 118 6.24 1.83 4.56
CA LEU A 118 6.82 3.08 4.08
C LEU A 118 8.26 2.90 3.59
N ARG A 119 9.07 2.07 4.25
CA ARG A 119 10.43 1.75 3.81
C ARG A 119 10.44 1.00 2.48
N ASN A 120 9.56 0.01 2.32
CA ASN A 120 9.43 -0.72 1.06
C ASN A 120 8.99 0.20 -0.09
N GLU A 121 8.02 1.07 0.17
CA GLU A 121 7.55 2.04 -0.83
C GLU A 121 8.63 3.07 -1.19
N LEU A 122 9.40 3.55 -0.21
CA LEU A 122 10.55 4.43 -0.45
C LEU A 122 11.57 3.75 -1.36
N GLN A 123 11.99 2.53 -1.03
CA GLN A 123 12.94 1.76 -1.83
C GLN A 123 12.46 1.56 -3.28
N ARG A 124 11.16 1.24 -3.45
CA ARG A 124 10.56 1.09 -4.78
C ARG A 124 10.59 2.40 -5.57
N LYS A 125 10.31 3.53 -4.92
CA LYS A 125 10.39 4.86 -5.54
C LYS A 125 11.83 5.23 -5.90
N GLU A 126 12.81 4.97 -5.05
CA GLU A 126 14.22 5.21 -5.32
C GLU A 126 14.70 4.43 -6.55
N MET A 127 14.32 3.15 -6.65
CA MET A 127 14.63 2.33 -7.83
C MET A 127 14.01 2.92 -9.11
N LEU A 128 12.77 3.39 -9.03
CA LEU A 128 12.09 4.01 -10.17
C LEU A 128 12.79 5.32 -10.61
N VAL A 129 13.20 6.15 -9.65
CA VAL A 129 13.96 7.38 -9.91
C VAL A 129 15.30 7.05 -10.57
N GLN A 130 16.04 6.09 -10.04
CA GLN A 130 17.33 5.66 -10.62
C GLN A 130 17.17 5.16 -12.06
N LYS A 131 16.11 4.39 -12.33
CA LYS A 131 15.76 3.94 -13.68
C LYS A 131 15.50 5.12 -14.63
N HIS A 132 14.80 6.16 -14.17
CA HIS A 132 14.53 7.34 -14.98
C HIS A 132 15.77 8.21 -15.20
N LEU A 133 16.60 8.42 -14.17
CA LEU A 133 17.87 9.12 -14.29
C LEU A 133 18.80 8.43 -15.30
N SER A 134 18.87 7.10 -15.27
CA SER A 134 19.64 6.32 -16.24
C SER A 134 19.19 6.55 -17.68
N LYS A 135 17.87 6.61 -17.90
CA LYS A 135 17.31 6.94 -19.23
C LYS A 135 17.62 8.36 -19.65
N LEU A 136 17.51 9.33 -18.73
CA LEU A 136 17.84 10.73 -19.03
C LEU A 136 19.30 10.88 -19.44
N HIS A 137 20.23 10.25 -18.70
CA HIS A 137 21.65 10.25 -19.05
C HIS A 137 21.88 9.63 -20.43
N HIS A 138 21.24 8.48 -20.71
CA HIS A 138 21.34 7.85 -22.03
C HIS A 138 20.87 8.79 -23.16
N TRP A 139 19.73 9.47 -23.00
CA TRP A 139 19.24 10.41 -24.01
C TRP A 139 20.10 11.65 -24.15
N GLN A 140 20.65 12.18 -23.05
CA GLN A 140 21.62 13.27 -23.08
C GLN A 140 22.85 12.88 -23.91
N GLN A 141 23.39 11.68 -23.68
CA GLN A 141 24.51 11.15 -24.47
C GLN A 141 24.17 11.02 -25.95
N VAL A 142 23.00 10.45 -26.30
CA VAL A 142 22.55 10.33 -27.70
C VAL A 142 22.45 11.71 -28.36
N LEU A 143 21.93 12.71 -27.66
CA LEU A 143 21.83 14.09 -28.18
C LEU A 143 23.22 14.72 -28.40
N GLU A 144 24.16 14.51 -27.48
CA GLU A 144 25.55 14.97 -27.63
C GLU A 144 26.23 14.32 -28.83
N GLU A 145 26.11 13.00 -28.99
CA GLU A 145 26.65 12.25 -30.14
C GLU A 145 26.09 12.77 -31.46
N VAL A 146 24.78 13.01 -31.55
CA VAL A 146 24.14 13.60 -32.74
C VAL A 146 24.67 15.02 -33.00
N SER A 147 24.80 15.86 -31.97
CA SER A 147 25.28 17.24 -32.12
C SER A 147 26.73 17.31 -32.63
N LEU A 148 27.59 16.37 -32.21
CA LEU A 148 28.98 16.27 -32.63
C LEU A 148 29.12 15.75 -34.08
N GLN A 149 28.23 14.85 -34.52
CA GLN A 149 28.20 14.38 -35.90
C GLN A 149 27.86 15.51 -36.89
N HIS A 150 26.99 16.45 -36.51
CA HIS A 150 26.68 17.66 -37.30
C HIS A 150 27.81 18.71 -37.28
N ARG A 151 28.84 18.53 -36.44
CA ARG A 151 30.00 19.43 -36.31
C ARG A 151 31.25 18.93 -37.05
N LYS A 152 31.15 17.91 -37.91
CA LYS A 152 32.24 17.59 -38.85
C LYS A 152 32.39 18.74 -39.87
N PRO A 153 33.60 19.28 -40.07
CA PRO A 153 33.84 20.42 -40.97
C PRO A 153 33.81 19.94 -42.42
N SER A 154 32.62 19.65 -42.94
CA SER A 154 32.42 19.34 -44.37
C SER A 154 31.31 20.19 -45.01
N ASP A 155 30.62 21.03 -44.23
CA ASP A 155 29.70 22.05 -44.74
C ASP A 155 30.22 23.44 -44.36
N LEU A 156 31.25 23.90 -45.07
CA LEU A 156 31.29 25.33 -45.35
C LEU A 156 30.11 25.60 -46.30
N PRO A 157 29.16 26.49 -45.96
CA PRO A 157 28.12 26.86 -46.91
C PRO A 157 28.80 27.38 -48.17
N PRO A 158 28.33 27.01 -49.39
CA PRO A 158 28.86 27.60 -50.60
C PRO A 158 28.81 29.12 -50.46
N PRO A 159 29.87 29.85 -50.85
CA PRO A 159 29.96 31.30 -50.67
C PRO A 159 28.64 31.94 -51.10
N GLY A 160 27.96 32.58 -50.14
CA GLY A 160 26.64 33.16 -50.36
C GLY A 160 26.69 34.23 -51.46
N PRO A 161 25.55 34.59 -52.08
CA PRO A 161 25.51 35.51 -53.22
C PRO A 161 26.26 36.84 -53.01
N LEU A 162 26.34 37.33 -51.76
CA LEU A 162 27.09 38.53 -51.39
C LEU A 162 28.61 38.37 -51.52
N THR A 163 29.16 37.21 -51.14
CA THR A 163 30.61 36.96 -51.29
C THR A 163 31.02 36.88 -52.77
N PHE A 164 30.12 36.42 -53.64
CA PHE A 164 30.33 36.45 -55.09
C PHE A 164 30.30 37.89 -55.65
N LEU A 165 29.37 38.73 -55.17
CA LEU A 165 29.33 40.14 -55.54
C LEU A 165 30.57 40.91 -55.08
N GLU A 166 31.07 40.61 -53.88
CA GLU A 166 32.23 41.27 -53.31
C GLU A 166 33.53 40.88 -54.05
N GLN A 167 33.67 39.60 -54.42
CA GLN A 167 34.76 39.15 -55.30
C GLN A 167 34.66 39.74 -56.72
N ALA A 168 33.45 39.87 -57.27
CA ALA A 168 33.25 40.50 -58.57
C ALA A 168 33.60 41.99 -58.54
N SER A 169 33.26 42.69 -57.45
CA SER A 169 33.62 44.10 -57.25
C SER A 169 35.12 44.31 -57.06
N ALA A 170 35.81 43.37 -56.40
CA ALA A 170 37.25 43.43 -56.18
C ALA A 170 38.08 43.18 -57.46
N ASN A 171 37.46 42.66 -58.53
CA ASN A 171 38.11 42.35 -59.80
C ASN A 171 37.81 43.37 -60.92
N LEU A 172 37.14 44.48 -60.61
CA LEU A 172 36.88 45.54 -61.59
C LEU A 172 38.17 46.35 -61.85
N PRO A 173 38.55 46.59 -63.12
CA PRO A 173 39.71 47.41 -63.44
C PRO A 173 39.50 48.88 -63.00
N PRO A 174 40.56 49.61 -62.62
CA PRO A 174 40.44 51.00 -62.18
C PRO A 174 39.76 51.86 -63.25
N ALA A 175 38.74 52.62 -62.83
CA ALA A 175 37.99 53.50 -63.72
C ALA A 175 38.91 54.60 -64.30
N PRO A 176 38.84 54.89 -65.62
CA PRO A 176 39.66 55.93 -66.21
C PRO A 176 39.27 57.30 -65.66
N LEU A 177 40.22 57.98 -65.01
CA LEU A 177 40.04 59.36 -64.56
C LEU A 177 39.93 60.27 -65.79
N LYS A 178 38.79 60.97 -65.93
CA LYS A 178 38.63 62.03 -66.93
C LYS A 178 39.36 63.29 -66.45
N PRO A 179 40.22 63.90 -67.29
CA PRO A 179 40.83 65.18 -66.97
C PRO A 179 39.88 66.34 -67.30
N ASN A 180 39.51 67.12 -66.28
CA ASN A 180 39.53 68.59 -66.23
C ASN A 180 38.91 69.08 -64.91
#